data_AF-A0A527XGP6-F1
#
_entry.id   AF-A0A527XGP6-F1
#
_cell.length_a   1.000
_cell.length_b   1.000
_cell.length_c   1.000
_cell.angle_alpha   90.00
_cell.angle_beta   90.00
_cell.angle_gamma   90.00
#
_symmetry.space_group_name_H-M   'P 1'
#
loop_
_entity.id
_entity.type
_entity.pdbx_description
1 polymer ?
#
loop_
_entity_poly.entity_id
_entity_poly.type
_entity_poly.pdbx_seq_one_letter_code
_entity_poly.pdbx_strand_id
1 'polypeptide(L)' 'GKERITLDQVMSHQSGLNGLAVPMDEAGLLAWTPYVDALAAMAPLWEPGSRCVYHALSYGHLAGEVLRRVDGRSV' A
#
# COMPACT_ATOMS: atom_id res chain seq x y z
N GLY A 1 9.98 -9.59 2.72
CA GLY A 1 10.24 -8.95 1.42
C GLY A 1 9.64 -7.56 1.28
N LYS A 2 9.36 -6.83 2.37
CA LYS A 2 8.96 -5.40 2.32
C LYS A 2 9.93 -4.47 3.05
N GLU A 3 10.79 -5.04 3.88
CA GLU A 3 11.78 -4.38 4.73
C GLU A 3 12.79 -3.48 3.99
N ARG A 4 12.94 -3.66 2.67
CA ARG A 4 13.82 -2.83 1.82
C ARG A 4 13.07 -1.91 0.87
N ILE A 5 11.74 -1.90 0.89
CA ILE A 5 10.95 -1.00 0.05
C ILE A 5 11.18 0.43 0.54
N THR A 6 11.63 1.31 -0.36
CA THR A 6 11.82 2.73 -0.04
C THR A 6 10.53 3.53 -0.21
N LEU A 7 10.47 4.71 0.40
CA LEU A 7 9.36 5.64 0.16
C LEU A 7 9.26 5.99 -1.33
N ASP A 8 10.38 6.24 -2.01
CA ASP A 8 10.39 6.53 -3.45
C ASP A 8 9.75 5.42 -4.27
N GLN A 9 9.99 4.14 -3.93
CA GLN A 9 9.35 3.01 -4.61
C GLN A 9 7.85 2.94 -4.34
N VAL A 10 7.40 3.34 -3.15
CA VAL A 10 5.97 3.48 -2.86
C VAL A 10 5.36 4.61 -3.69
N MET A 11 6.00 5.79 -3.69
CA MET A 11 5.51 6.99 -4.37
C MET A 11 5.58 6.90 -5.90
N SER A 12 6.34 5.94 -6.45
CA SER A 12 6.51 5.74 -7.89
C SER A 12 5.89 4.43 -8.42
N HIS A 13 4.95 3.83 -7.69
CA HIS A 13 4.21 2.64 -8.13
C HIS A 13 5.06 1.37 -8.34
N GLN A 14 6.14 1.22 -7.56
CA GLN A 14 7.10 0.13 -7.69
C GLN A 14 7.12 -0.84 -6.50
N SER A 15 6.28 -0.62 -5.48
CA SER A 15 6.28 -1.41 -4.24
C SER A 15 5.71 -2.84 -4.36
N GLY A 16 5.05 -3.18 -5.47
CA GLY A 16 4.38 -4.48 -5.62
C GLY A 16 3.04 -4.61 -4.87
N LEU A 17 2.50 -3.50 -4.37
CA LEU A 17 1.28 -3.47 -3.54
C LEU A 17 0.10 -2.79 -4.25
N ASN A 18 -0.11 -3.00 -5.56
CA ASN A 18 -1.15 -2.30 -6.32
C ASN A 18 -2.59 -2.78 -6.03
N GLY A 19 -2.74 -3.85 -5.26
CA GLY A 19 -4.01 -4.39 -4.78
C GLY A 19 -3.78 -5.50 -3.76
N LEU A 20 -4.86 -6.06 -3.22
CA LEU A 20 -4.81 -7.13 -2.22
C LEU A 20 -4.65 -8.50 -2.88
N ALA A 21 -3.90 -9.40 -2.23
CA ALA A 21 -3.77 -10.80 -2.64
C ALA A 21 -4.97 -11.67 -2.20
N VAL A 22 -5.83 -11.14 -1.32
CA VAL A 22 -7.03 -11.82 -0.80
C VAL A 22 -8.28 -10.99 -1.10
N PRO A 23 -9.45 -11.62 -1.27
CA PRO A 23 -10.70 -10.90 -1.41
C PRO A 23 -10.98 -10.01 -0.20
N MET A 24 -11.50 -8.82 -0.44
CA MET A 24 -12.04 -7.91 0.56
C MET A 24 -13.35 -7.34 0.00
N ASP A 25 -14.35 -7.22 0.84
CA ASP A 25 -15.63 -6.63 0.46
C ASP A 25 -15.52 -5.10 0.27
N GLU A 26 -16.52 -4.50 -0.34
CA GLU A 26 -16.53 -3.06 -0.62
C GLU A 26 -16.38 -2.21 0.66
N ALA A 27 -17.04 -2.63 1.75
CA ALA A 27 -16.93 -1.95 3.03
C ALA A 27 -15.48 -1.97 3.57
N GLY A 28 -14.77 -3.09 3.44
CA GLY A 28 -13.36 -3.19 3.79
C GLY A 28 -12.46 -2.35 2.89
N LEU A 29 -12.72 -2.30 1.58
CA LEU A 29 -11.97 -1.47 0.63
C LEU A 29 -12.08 0.03 0.93
N LEU A 30 -13.22 0.47 1.49
CA LEU A 30 -13.49 1.86 1.87
C LEU A 30 -13.03 2.17 3.31
N ALA A 31 -12.71 1.17 4.11
CA ALA A 31 -12.27 1.33 5.48
C ALA A 31 -10.74 1.43 5.57
N TRP A 32 -10.24 2.48 6.24
CA TRP A 32 -8.80 2.77 6.33
C TRP A 32 -8.00 1.62 6.95
N THR A 33 -8.28 1.29 8.22
CA THR A 33 -7.48 0.36 9.01
C THR A 33 -7.46 -1.05 8.42
N PRO A 34 -8.62 -1.67 8.08
CA PRO A 34 -8.62 -3.01 7.50
C PRO A 34 -7.82 -3.11 6.20
N TYR A 35 -7.93 -2.09 5.34
CA TYR A 35 -7.23 -2.08 4.05
C TYR A 35 -5.71 -1.89 4.22
N VAL A 36 -5.28 -0.97 5.09
CA VAL A 36 -3.87 -0.78 5.43
C VAL A 36 -3.26 -2.03 6.07
N ASP A 37 -3.97 -2.66 7.01
CA ASP A 37 -3.51 -3.87 7.67
C ASP A 37 -3.35 -5.03 6.67
N ALA A 38 -4.28 -5.17 5.72
CA ALA A 38 -4.17 -6.17 4.66
C ALA A 38 -2.96 -5.93 3.74
N LEU A 39 -2.71 -4.68 3.34
CA LEU A 39 -1.51 -4.31 2.57
C LEU A 39 -0.21 -4.57 3.36
N ALA A 40 -0.21 -4.28 4.66
CA ALA A 40 0.93 -4.51 5.54
C ALA A 40 1.20 -6.00 5.78
N ALA A 41 0.17 -6.85 5.78
CA ALA A 41 0.29 -8.29 6.00
C ALA A 41 0.76 -9.04 4.73
N MET A 42 0.35 -8.62 3.53
CA MET A 42 0.67 -9.36 2.31
C MET A 42 2.13 -9.22 1.85
N ALA A 43 2.62 -10.20 1.09
CA ALA A 43 3.85 -10.04 0.32
C ALA A 43 3.60 -9.16 -0.92
N PRO A 44 4.62 -8.43 -1.43
CA PRO A 44 4.54 -7.81 -2.74
C PRO A 44 4.17 -8.84 -3.82
N LEU A 45 3.33 -8.43 -4.76
CA LEU A 45 2.89 -9.27 -5.89
C LEU A 45 4.00 -9.50 -6.93
N TRP A 46 5.06 -8.69 -6.88
CA TRP A 46 6.29 -8.83 -7.66
C TRP A 46 7.48 -8.25 -6.87
N GLU A 47 8.69 -8.55 -7.32
CA GLU A 47 9.94 -8.01 -6.75
C GLU A 47 9.90 -6.46 -6.76
N PRO A 48 9.98 -5.78 -5.60
CA PRO A 48 9.92 -4.32 -5.56
C PRO A 48 10.99 -3.65 -6.43
N GLY A 49 10.60 -2.64 -7.22
CA GLY A 49 11.48 -1.96 -8.17
C GLY A 49 11.65 -2.66 -9.53
N SER A 50 11.16 -3.89 -9.69
CA SER A 50 11.26 -4.59 -11.00
C SER A 50 10.22 -4.11 -12.04
N ARG A 51 9.12 -3.49 -11.60
CA ARG A 51 8.02 -3.02 -12.45
C ARG A 51 7.37 -1.78 -11.84
N CYS A 52 6.89 -0.89 -12.70
CA CYS A 52 5.99 0.20 -12.36
C CYS A 52 4.58 -0.18 -12.81
N VAL A 53 3.65 -0.35 -11.87
CA VAL A 53 2.25 -0.71 -12.15
C VAL A 53 1.37 0.18 -11.28
N TYR A 54 0.46 0.93 -11.89
CA TYR A 54 -0.38 1.90 -11.18
C TYR A 54 -1.19 1.29 -10.02
N HIS A 55 -1.17 1.97 -8.87
CA HIS A 55 -1.80 1.56 -7.61
C HIS A 55 -3.14 2.29 -7.43
N ALA A 56 -4.12 1.98 -8.28
CA ALA A 56 -5.35 2.78 -8.39
C ALA A 56 -6.09 3.00 -7.06
N LEU A 57 -6.13 1.99 -6.18
CA LEU A 57 -6.81 2.06 -4.88
C LEU A 57 -5.83 2.10 -3.70
N SER A 58 -4.72 1.37 -3.79
CA SER A 58 -3.76 1.26 -2.69
C SER A 58 -2.84 2.45 -2.53
N TYR A 59 -2.67 3.29 -3.55
CA TYR A 59 -1.75 4.42 -3.47
C TYR A 59 -2.08 5.39 -2.32
N GLY A 60 -3.35 5.80 -2.21
CA GLY A 60 -3.80 6.75 -1.19
C GLY A 60 -3.56 6.22 0.23
N HIS A 61 -3.83 4.94 0.45
CA HIS A 61 -3.59 4.28 1.73
C HIS A 61 -2.10 4.12 2.05
N LEU A 62 -1.28 3.74 1.06
CA LEU A 62 0.16 3.58 1.25
C LEU A 62 0.84 4.92 1.57
N ALA A 63 0.58 5.96 0.77
CA ALA A 63 1.14 7.29 1.01
C ALA A 63 0.58 7.92 2.29
N GLY A 64 -0.74 7.81 2.48
CA GLY A 64 -1.42 8.41 3.62
C GLY A 64 -1.09 7.76 4.96
N GLU A 65 -0.84 6.44 5.01
CA GLU A 65 -0.45 5.77 6.25
C GLU A 65 0.95 6.19 6.70
N VAL A 66 1.89 6.37 5.76
CA VAL A 66 3.20 6.94 6.07
C VAL A 66 3.05 8.36 6.64
N LEU A 67 2.26 9.20 5.99
CA LEU A 67 1.98 10.57 6.46
C LEU A 67 1.36 10.57 7.86
N ARG A 68 0.31 9.76 8.10
CA ARG A 68 -0.33 9.62 9.42
C ARG A 68 0.64 9.23 10.51
N ARG A 69 1.58 8.32 10.24
CA ARG A 69 2.57 7.88 11.23
C ARG A 69 3.62 8.94 11.56
N VAL A 70 4.00 9.75 10.58
CA VAL A 70 5.00 10.81 10.75
C VAL A 70 4.38 12.04 11.41
N ASP A 71 3.19 12.43 10.97
CA ASP A 71 2.56 13.71 11.30
C ASP A 71 1.46 13.62 12.37
N GLY A 72 0.72 12.51 12.42
CA GLY A 72 -0.37 12.27 13.37
C GLY A 72 -1.76 12.75 12.91
N ARG A 73 -1.87 13.61 11.90
CA ARG A 73 -3.16 14.04 11.33
C ARG A 73 -3.67 13.08 10.25
N SER A 74 -4.97 13.11 9.95
CA SER A 74 -5.57 12.38 8.82
C SER A 74 -5.26 13.04 7.47
N VAL A 75 -5.47 12.28 6.39
CA VAL A 75 -5.40 12.74 4.99
C VAL A 75 -6.78 12.78 4.34
#